data_AF-A0A643CF34-F1
#
_entry.id   AF-A0A643CF34-F1
#
_cell.length_a   1.000
_cell.length_b   1.000
_cell.length_c   1.000
_cell.angle_alpha   90.00
_cell.angle_beta   90.00
_cell.angle_gamma   90.00
#
_symmetry.space_group_name_H-M   'P 1'
#
loop_
_entity.id
_entity.type
_entity.pdbx_description
1 polymer ?
#
loop_
_entity_poly.entity_id
_entity_poly.type
_entity_poly.pdbx_seq_one_letter_code
_entity_poly.pdbx_strand_id
1 'polypeptide(L)'
;MQRFIWIDGKVGTDITYCCIDKTGENFRLIYDTKSRFAVHCITPEEVKYKLCKVRRIFVGTKGIPHLVTHDAPTIHYPDPLI
;
A
#
# COMPACT_ATOMS: atom_id res chain seq x y z
N MET A 1 20.54 13.51 0.62
CA MET A 1 19.15 13.47 1.10
C MET A 1 19.05 12.51 2.28
N GLN A 2 18.30 12.88 3.32
CA GLN A 2 18.09 12.05 4.51
C GLN A 2 16.99 10.99 4.24
N ARG A 3 17.19 9.75 4.71
CA ARG A 3 16.34 8.57 4.46
C ARG A 3 15.46 8.24 5.66
N PHE A 4 14.62 9.19 6.09
CA PHE A 4 13.73 8.99 7.25
C PHE A 4 12.28 8.65 6.87
N ILE A 5 12.01 8.60 5.57
CA ILE A 5 10.67 8.37 5.03
C ILE A 5 10.54 6.90 4.68
N TRP A 6 9.54 6.25 5.26
CA TRP A 6 9.18 4.87 4.94
C TRP A 6 7.84 4.82 4.21
N ILE A 7 7.74 3.93 3.24
CA ILE A 7 6.56 3.72 2.41
C ILE A 7 6.39 2.22 2.29
N ASP A 8 5.25 1.69 2.74
CA ASP A 8 4.93 0.26 2.67
C ASP A 8 6.07 -0.66 3.17
N GLY A 9 6.72 -0.25 4.27
CA GLY A 9 7.84 -0.99 4.86
C GLY A 9 9.16 -0.92 4.09
N LYS A 10 9.26 -0.07 3.07
CA LYS A 10 10.50 0.21 2.33
C LYS A 10 10.90 1.67 2.48
N VAL A 11 12.20 1.94 2.53
CA VAL A 11 12.72 3.31 2.55
C VAL A 11 12.42 3.98 1.21
N GLY A 12 11.60 5.02 1.25
CA GLY A 12 11.30 5.86 0.10
C GLY A 12 12.27 7.04 0.03
N THR A 13 12.85 7.28 -1.14
CA THR A 13 13.65 8.50 -1.39
C THR A 13 12.88 9.57 -2.15
N ASP A 14 11.74 9.21 -2.74
CA ASP A 14 10.86 10.13 -3.46
C ASP A 14 9.97 10.92 -2.50
N ILE A 15 9.80 12.21 -2.80
CA ILE A 15 9.20 13.25 -1.95
C ILE A 15 7.69 13.01 -1.69
N THR A 16 7.09 11.97 -2.28
CA THR A 16 5.65 11.88 -2.47
C THR A 16 4.85 11.14 -1.38
N TYR A 17 5.42 10.47 -0.36
CA TYR A 17 4.62 9.61 0.56
C TYR A 17 5.09 9.50 2.04
N CYS A 18 4.30 8.83 2.90
CA CYS A 18 3.78 9.40 4.16
C CYS A 18 3.99 8.54 5.46
N CYS A 19 5.22 8.20 5.85
CA CYS A 19 5.54 7.81 7.24
C CYS A 19 6.90 8.39 7.64
N ILE A 20 6.99 8.98 8.84
CA ILE A 20 8.21 9.63 9.36
C ILE A 20 8.61 8.95 10.66
N ASP A 21 9.64 8.10 10.60
CA ASP A 21 10.12 7.34 11.76
C ASP A 21 10.56 8.22 12.93
N LYS A 22 11.10 9.41 12.63
CA LYS A 22 11.63 10.32 13.65
C LYS A 22 10.56 10.85 14.60
N THR A 23 9.33 11.04 14.12
CA THR A 23 8.21 11.55 14.92
C THR A 23 7.34 10.42 15.48
N GLY A 24 7.53 9.18 15.02
CA GLY A 24 6.67 8.04 15.41
C GLY A 24 5.23 8.19 14.92
N GLU A 25 4.98 9.12 13.99
CA GLU A 25 3.67 9.40 13.43
C GLU A 25 3.49 8.62 12.13
N ASN A 26 2.38 7.88 12.08
CA ASN A 26 2.03 7.04 10.97
C ASN A 26 0.78 7.56 10.29
N PHE A 27 0.80 7.58 8.97
CA PHE A 27 -0.28 8.17 8.19
C PHE A 27 -0.76 7.26 7.07
N ARG A 28 -2.05 7.38 6.74
CA ARG A 28 -2.65 6.78 5.56
C ARG A 28 -3.35 7.85 4.73
N LEU A 29 -3.19 7.78 3.41
CA LEU A 29 -3.91 8.63 2.48
C LEU A 29 -5.31 8.08 2.26
N ILE A 30 -6.33 8.91 2.52
CA ILE A 30 -7.75 8.58 2.36
C ILE A 30 -8.42 9.69 1.55
N TYR A 31 -9.48 9.37 0.80
CA TYR A 31 -10.31 10.39 0.17
C TYR A 31 -11.28 11.03 1.17
N ASP A 32 -11.25 12.35 1.27
CA ASP A 32 -12.29 13.15 1.93
C ASP A 32 -13.60 13.12 1.10
N THR A 33 -14.70 13.53 1.71
CA THR A 33 -16.03 13.74 1.11
C THR A 33 -16.01 14.58 -0.18
N LYS A 34 -14.99 15.43 -0.34
CA LYS A 34 -14.75 16.28 -1.52
C LYS A 34 -13.76 15.67 -2.53
N SER A 35 -13.48 14.37 -2.45
CA SER A 35 -12.55 13.64 -3.33
C SER A 35 -11.11 14.17 -3.32
N ARG A 36 -10.69 14.81 -2.23
CA ARG A 36 -9.30 15.26 -2.03
C ARG A 36 -8.56 14.22 -1.20
N PHE A 37 -7.26 14.09 -1.39
CA PHE A 37 -6.42 13.31 -0.48
C PHE A 37 -6.33 14.02 0.87
N ALA A 38 -6.73 13.32 1.93
CA ALA A 38 -6.55 13.71 3.30
C ALA A 38 -5.57 12.73 3.97
N VAL A 39 -4.74 13.28 4.85
CA VAL A 39 -3.79 12.52 5.66
C VAL A 39 -4.52 12.12 6.94
N HIS A 40 -4.68 10.81 7.14
CA HIS A 40 -5.31 10.25 8.34
C HIS A 40 -4.25 9.61 9.23
N CYS A 41 -4.20 10.00 10.50
CA CYS A 41 -3.31 9.40 11.49
C CYS A 41 -3.80 7.98 11.81
N ILE A 42 -2.89 7.01 11.80
CA ILE A 42 -3.20 5.60 12.07
C ILE A 42 -2.36 5.05 13.20
N THR A 43 -2.87 3.98 13.83
CA THR A 43 -2.15 3.27 14.88
C THR A 43 -1.03 2.40 14.29
N PRO A 44 0.01 2.03 15.06
CA PRO A 44 1.11 1.19 14.56
C PRO A 44 0.67 -0.22 14.15
N GLU A 45 -0.45 -0.72 14.67
CA GLU A 45 -1.02 -2.01 14.25
C GLU A 45 -1.57 -1.91 12.82
N GLU A 46 -2.21 -0.80 12.48
CA GLU A 46 -2.81 -0.57 11.17
C GLU A 46 -1.79 -0.34 10.06
N VAL A 47 -0.60 0.14 10.40
CA VAL A 47 0.51 0.32 9.44
C VAL A 47 0.95 -0.99 8.80
N LYS A 48 0.78 -2.11 9.51
CA LYS A 48 1.23 -3.43 9.05
C LYS A 48 0.49 -3.92 7.80
N TYR A 49 -0.68 -3.36 7.51
CA TYR A 49 -1.49 -3.77 6.37
C TYR A 49 -1.95 -2.56 5.54
N LYS A 50 -2.35 -2.85 4.30
CA LYS A 50 -3.06 -1.91 3.43
C LYS A 50 -4.16 -2.65 2.70
N LEU A 51 -5.22 -1.92 2.36
CA LEU A 51 -6.33 -2.46 1.59
C LEU A 51 -6.12 -2.15 0.12
N CYS A 52 -6.09 -3.19 -0.69
CA CYS A 52 -5.90 -3.06 -2.13
C CYS A 52 -7.10 -3.61 -2.89
N LYS A 53 -7.68 -2.81 -3.79
CA LYS A 53 -8.68 -3.30 -4.75
C LYS A 53 -8.04 -4.20 -5.79
N VAL A 54 -8.64 -5.38 -5.98
CA VAL A 54 -8.30 -6.33 -7.05
C VAL A 54 -8.74 -5.73 -8.40
N ARG A 55 -7.83 -5.70 -9.37
CA ARG A 55 -8.11 -5.25 -10.74
C ARG A 55 -8.30 -6.39 -11.71
N ARG A 56 -7.47 -7.42 -11.62
CA ARG A 56 -7.48 -8.54 -12.56
C ARG A 56 -6.89 -9.78 -11.92
N ILE A 57 -7.49 -10.92 -12.21
CA ILE A 57 -6.96 -12.24 -11.90
C ILE A 57 -6.66 -12.93 -13.23
N PHE A 58 -5.50 -13.57 -13.34
CA PHE A 58 -5.14 -14.35 -14.51
C PHE A 58 -4.18 -15.48 -14.15
N VAL A 59 -4.16 -16.51 -14.99
CA VAL A 59 -3.22 -17.62 -14.87
C VAL A 59 -1.96 -17.28 -15.67
N GLY A 60 -0.83 -17.23 -15.00
CA GLY A 60 0.47 -16.93 -15.59
C GLY A 60 1.17 -18.17 -16.11
N THR A 61 2.48 -18.04 -16.32
CA THR A 61 3.31 -19.16 -16.74
C THR A 61 3.30 -20.26 -15.66
N LYS A 62 3.38 -21.52 -16.09
CA LYS A 62 3.31 -22.71 -15.22
C LYS A 62 1.98 -22.88 -14.47
N GLY A 63 0.90 -22.25 -14.91
CA GLY A 63 -0.42 -22.43 -14.30
C GLY A 63 -0.61 -21.71 -12.97
N ILE A 64 0.29 -20.79 -12.61
CA ILE A 64 0.24 -20.07 -11.33
C ILE A 64 -0.83 -18.97 -11.41
N PRO A 65 -1.78 -18.88 -10.47
CA PRO A 65 -2.72 -17.77 -10.43
C PRO A 65 -2.04 -16.51 -9.91
N HIS A 66 -2.22 -15.40 -10.65
CA HIS A 66 -1.76 -14.07 -10.31
C HIS A 66 -2.94 -13.13 -10.12
N LEU A 67 -2.87 -12.33 -9.05
CA LEU A 67 -3.81 -11.28 -8.73
C LEU A 67 -3.10 -9.93 -8.84
N VAL A 68 -3.59 -9.06 -9.71
CA VAL A 68 -3.06 -7.70 -9.87
C VAL A 68 -3.94 -6.73 -9.12
N THR A 69 -3.32 -5.92 -8.28
CA THR A 69 -3.97 -4.85 -7.52
C THR A 69 -3.87 -3.51 -8.26
N HIS A 70 -4.75 -2.57 -7.91
CA HIS A 70 -4.71 -1.21 -8.45
C HIS A 70 -3.43 -0.44 -8.09
N ASP A 71 -2.75 -0.84 -7.03
CA ASP A 71 -1.57 -0.20 -6.48
C ASP A 71 -0.26 -0.70 -7.15
N ALA A 72 -0.38 -1.55 -8.18
CA ALA A 72 0.67 -2.23 -8.95
C ALA A 72 1.22 -3.58 -8.44
N PRO A 73 1.23 -3.94 -7.13
CA PRO A 73 1.64 -5.27 -6.71
C PRO A 73 0.84 -6.39 -7.38
N THR A 74 1.57 -7.43 -7.76
CA THR A 74 1.02 -8.71 -8.19
C THR A 74 1.20 -9.72 -7.06
N ILE A 75 0.11 -10.32 -6.60
CA ILE A 75 0.08 -11.33 -5.56
C ILE A 75 -0.04 -12.70 -6.24
N HIS A 76 0.80 -13.64 -5.83
CA HIS A 76 0.77 -15.02 -6.31
C HIS A 76 -0.07 -15.87 -5.36
N TYR A 77 -0.76 -16.88 -5.89
CA TYR A 77 -1.61 -17.78 -5.11
C TYR A 77 -2.67 -17.02 -4.28
N PRO A 78 -3.51 -16.19 -4.92
CA PRO A 78 -4.65 -15.60 -4.22
C PRO A 78 -5.64 -16.68 -3.75
N ASP A 79 -6.48 -16.33 -2.78
CA ASP A 79 -7.60 -17.15 -2.38
C ASP A 79 -8.49 -17.47 -3.60
N PRO A 80 -8.84 -18.75 -3.85
CA PRO A 80 -9.70 -19.14 -4.98
C PRO A 80 -11.10 -18.53 -4.99
N LEU A 81 -11.59 -18.02 -3.84
CA LEU A 81 -12.92 -17.42 -3.73
C LEU A 81 -12.95 -15.93 -4.14
N ILE A 82 -11.79 -15.33 -4.43
CA ILE A 82 -11.63 -13.92 -4.82
C ILE A 82 -11.70 -13.74 -6.34
#